data_AF-A0A222FI25-F1
#
_entry.id   AF-A0A222FI25-F1
#
_cell.length_a   1.000
_cell.length_b   1.000
_cell.length_c   1.000
_cell.angle_alpha   90.00
_cell.angle_beta   90.00
_cell.angle_gamma   90.00
#
_symmetry.space_group_name_H-M   'P 1'
#
loop_
_entity.id
_entity.type
_entity.pdbx_description
1 polymer ?
#
loop_
_entity_poly.entity_id
_entity_poly.type
_entity_poly.pdbx_seq_one_letter_code
_entity_poly.pdbx_strand_id
1 'polypeptide(L)'
;MNMNTVWAVMLLVCSQWAYSGDIPTQHNTDGQAVELEQQARRHLVFMDIFASYSGHGAELQWQQLPQEFTRQYPVLWVQPELNITREQVAEYQQLFPDMRPMVVDAQLQWMQHFNVWSSPYHVLLREGEVEFAGDYAALRQHLKLAPKVDPITADAMPTADTIEGFDYHYVQAGDTAPSAVVTTMTGEKIDLASWYQQNQGGRIVFLDSLCPMPHFPGCEQELQQLSQTLKHSSQGWLGVMNGFYVSQDIAEAFLQRFDLSLPVVFDQNNQLFGRFGVLSTPYVVEVDADGKLAQRQSLAASL
;
A
#
# COMPACT_ATOMS: atom_id res chain seq x y z
N MET A 1 40.37 31.92 -43.91
CA MET A 1 39.75 30.72 -44.53
C MET A 1 40.15 29.52 -43.69
N ASN A 2 39.12 28.89 -43.08
CA ASN A 2 38.97 27.58 -42.43
C ASN A 2 40.04 27.08 -41.43
N MET A 3 39.74 26.90 -40.13
CA MET A 3 38.74 26.04 -39.42
C MET A 3 39.11 24.55 -39.32
N ASN A 4 38.84 24.02 -38.11
CA ASN A 4 38.72 22.63 -37.64
C ASN A 4 39.96 22.10 -36.91
N THR A 5 40.09 22.22 -35.58
CA THR A 5 39.21 21.75 -34.48
C THR A 5 39.10 20.21 -34.45
N VAL A 6 40.01 19.58 -33.71
CA VAL A 6 39.95 18.17 -33.34
C VAL A 6 38.95 18.04 -32.18
N TRP A 7 37.75 17.54 -32.48
CA TRP A 7 36.77 17.18 -31.45
C TRP A 7 37.11 15.78 -30.91
N ALA A 8 37.30 15.72 -29.59
CA ALA A 8 37.33 14.48 -28.84
C ALA A 8 35.92 13.85 -28.89
N VAL A 9 35.80 12.68 -29.52
CA VAL A 9 34.62 11.82 -29.36
C VAL A 9 34.80 11.08 -28.04
N MET A 10 34.26 11.66 -26.97
CA MET A 10 34.05 10.97 -25.71
C MET A 10 32.79 10.13 -25.89
N LEU A 11 32.96 8.88 -26.31
CA LEU A 11 31.90 7.87 -26.26
C LEU A 11 31.57 7.62 -24.78
N LEU A 12 30.52 8.31 -24.30
CA LEU A 12 29.81 7.89 -23.10
C LEU A 12 29.15 6.55 -23.44
N VAL A 13 29.83 5.46 -23.12
CA VAL A 13 29.19 4.16 -22.96
C VAL A 13 28.39 4.28 -21.67
N CYS A 14 27.11 4.63 -21.77
CA CYS A 14 26.15 4.31 -20.73
C CYS A 14 26.17 2.79 -20.59
N SER A 15 26.86 2.30 -19.56
CA SER A 15 26.80 0.91 -19.15
C SER A 15 25.37 0.60 -18.73
N GLN A 16 24.58 0.09 -19.67
CA GLN A 16 23.43 -0.73 -19.36
C GLN A 16 24.00 -1.97 -18.68
N TRP A 17 23.88 -2.03 -17.36
CA TRP A 17 24.07 -3.27 -16.63
C TRP A 17 22.89 -4.18 -17.00
N ALA A 18 23.01 -4.88 -18.12
CA ALA A 18 22.12 -5.98 -18.44
C ALA A 18 22.39 -7.09 -17.42
N TYR A 19 21.42 -7.33 -16.54
CA TYR A 19 21.47 -8.45 -15.62
C TYR A 19 21.40 -9.73 -16.44
N SER A 20 22.48 -10.50 -16.45
CA SER A 20 22.64 -11.72 -17.27
C SER A 20 22.28 -12.97 -16.46
N GLY A 21 21.03 -13.05 -16.00
CA GLY A 21 20.49 -14.24 -15.34
C GLY A 21 19.08 -14.52 -15.82
N ASP A 22 18.69 -15.79 -15.86
CA ASP A 22 17.34 -16.20 -16.25
C ASP A 22 16.29 -15.51 -15.35
N ILE A 23 15.15 -15.13 -15.93
CA ILE A 23 14.07 -14.52 -15.16
C ILE A 23 13.46 -15.60 -14.27
N PRO A 24 13.42 -15.45 -12.93
CA PRO A 24 12.84 -16.47 -12.05
C PRO A 24 11.39 -16.76 -12.41
N THR A 25 11.02 -18.05 -12.49
CA THR A 25 9.63 -18.43 -12.73
C THR A 25 8.77 -18.09 -11.52
N GLN A 26 7.64 -17.42 -11.77
CA GLN A 26 6.62 -17.15 -10.75
C GLN A 26 5.33 -17.90 -11.06
N HIS A 27 4.41 -17.95 -10.10
CA HIS A 27 3.06 -18.49 -10.31
C HIS A 27 2.03 -17.38 -10.16
N ASN A 28 1.13 -17.29 -11.13
CA ASN A 28 -0.02 -16.41 -11.01
C ASN A 28 -0.97 -16.87 -9.91
N THR A 29 -1.98 -16.06 -9.61
CA THR A 29 -3.00 -16.33 -8.59
C THR A 29 -3.88 -17.55 -8.91
N ASP A 30 -3.95 -17.97 -10.18
CA ASP A 30 -4.61 -19.21 -10.62
C ASP A 30 -3.67 -20.45 -10.50
N GLY A 31 -2.46 -20.28 -9.97
CA GLY A 31 -1.48 -21.34 -9.76
C GLY A 31 -0.70 -21.74 -11.03
N GLN A 32 -0.86 -21.02 -12.12
CA GLN A 32 -0.18 -21.30 -13.38
C GLN A 32 1.22 -20.67 -13.37
N ALA A 33 2.21 -21.44 -13.84
CA ALA A 33 3.56 -20.92 -14.04
C ALA A 33 3.56 -19.79 -15.08
N VAL A 34 4.26 -18.72 -14.77
CA VAL A 34 4.43 -17.56 -15.64
C VAL A 34 5.88 -17.51 -16.11
N GLU A 35 6.06 -17.85 -17.38
CA GLU A 35 7.36 -17.85 -18.06
C GLU A 35 7.44 -16.62 -18.97
N LEU A 36 8.19 -15.60 -18.53
CA LEU A 36 8.29 -14.32 -19.23
C LEU A 36 9.17 -14.39 -20.49
N GLU A 37 10.13 -15.30 -20.52
CA GLU A 37 11.10 -15.45 -21.62
C GLU A 37 10.47 -15.96 -22.93
N GLN A 38 9.38 -16.73 -22.83
CA GLN A 38 8.70 -17.29 -24.01
C GLN A 38 7.76 -16.30 -24.70
N GLN A 39 7.68 -15.06 -24.21
CA GLN A 39 6.67 -14.11 -24.63
C GLN A 39 7.31 -12.98 -25.44
N ALA A 40 6.74 -12.73 -26.62
CA ALA A 40 7.26 -11.71 -27.53
C ALA A 40 7.29 -10.32 -26.88
N ARG A 41 6.23 -9.95 -26.14
CA ARG A 41 6.12 -8.69 -25.40
C ARG A 41 5.27 -8.83 -24.14
N ARG A 42 5.62 -8.09 -23.09
CA ARG A 42 4.85 -8.04 -21.84
C ARG A 42 4.97 -6.69 -21.15
N HIS A 43 3.91 -6.21 -20.52
CA HIS A 43 3.95 -5.07 -19.61
C HIS A 43 3.72 -5.57 -18.18
N LEU A 44 4.77 -5.57 -17.37
CA LEU A 44 4.65 -5.80 -15.93
C LEU A 44 4.27 -4.49 -15.25
N VAL A 45 3.23 -4.53 -14.42
CA VAL A 45 2.85 -3.40 -13.58
C VAL A 45 2.97 -3.84 -12.12
N PHE A 46 4.03 -3.39 -11.48
CA PHE A 46 4.22 -3.54 -10.04
C PHE A 46 3.31 -2.56 -9.33
N MET A 47 2.48 -3.06 -8.43
CA MET A 47 1.49 -2.28 -7.71
C MET A 47 1.35 -2.73 -6.27
N ASP A 48 0.71 -1.87 -5.46
CA ASP A 48 0.14 -2.23 -4.18
C ASP A 48 -1.39 -2.34 -4.37
N ILE A 49 -1.95 -3.53 -4.19
CA ILE A 49 -3.40 -3.76 -4.32
C ILE A 49 -4.22 -2.94 -3.33
N PHE A 50 -3.63 -2.53 -2.20
CA PHE A 50 -4.34 -1.71 -1.23
C PHE A 50 -4.64 -0.30 -1.76
N ALA A 51 -3.81 0.20 -2.67
CA ALA A 51 -4.01 1.49 -3.31
C ALA A 51 -5.27 1.51 -4.20
N SER A 52 -5.69 0.38 -4.76
CA SER A 52 -6.92 0.32 -5.56
C SER A 52 -8.18 0.50 -4.70
N TYR A 53 -8.21 -0.04 -3.47
CA TYR A 53 -9.32 0.20 -2.52
C TYR A 53 -9.45 1.66 -2.12
N SER A 54 -8.35 2.42 -2.17
CA SER A 54 -8.33 3.85 -1.89
C SER A 54 -8.48 4.71 -3.14
N GLY A 55 -8.79 4.14 -4.31
CA GLY A 55 -8.97 4.92 -5.55
C GLY A 55 -7.69 5.51 -6.12
N HIS A 56 -6.53 5.00 -5.69
CA HIS A 56 -5.19 5.45 -6.05
C HIS A 56 -4.39 4.31 -6.71
N GLY A 57 -5.06 3.29 -7.26
CA GLY A 57 -4.40 2.11 -7.78
C GLY A 57 -3.81 2.30 -9.18
N ALA A 58 -2.82 1.47 -9.51
CA ALA A 58 -2.07 1.48 -10.78
C ALA A 58 -2.98 1.30 -12.01
N GLU A 59 -4.19 0.76 -11.82
CA GLU A 59 -5.20 0.64 -12.86
C GLU A 59 -5.59 1.96 -13.51
N LEU A 60 -5.58 3.05 -12.75
CA LEU A 60 -5.93 4.37 -13.26
C LEU A 60 -4.90 4.89 -14.27
N GLN A 61 -3.62 4.58 -14.04
CA GLN A 61 -2.53 4.89 -14.97
C GLN A 61 -2.63 4.03 -16.23
N TRP A 62 -2.94 2.74 -16.08
CA TRP A 62 -3.09 1.80 -17.18
C TRP A 62 -4.26 2.17 -18.11
N GLN A 63 -5.41 2.57 -17.55
CA GLN A 63 -6.59 3.01 -18.31
C GLN A 63 -6.31 4.24 -19.20
N GLN A 64 -5.29 5.03 -18.87
CA GLN A 64 -4.86 6.19 -19.67
C GLN A 64 -3.89 5.87 -20.81
N LEU A 65 -3.42 4.62 -20.91
CA LEU A 65 -2.53 4.18 -21.98
C LEU A 65 -3.32 3.94 -23.28
N PRO A 66 -2.72 4.16 -24.47
CA PRO A 66 -3.39 3.91 -25.73
C PRO A 66 -3.77 2.43 -25.89
N GLN A 67 -4.98 2.14 -26.41
CA GLN A 67 -5.43 0.76 -26.66
C GLN A 67 -4.50 -0.03 -27.60
N GLU A 68 -3.85 0.63 -28.54
CA GLU A 68 -2.86 -0.01 -29.41
C GLU A 68 -1.67 -0.54 -28.61
N PHE A 69 -1.20 0.25 -27.65
CA PHE A 69 -0.11 -0.13 -26.77
C PHE A 69 -0.52 -1.31 -25.88
N THR A 70 -1.69 -1.27 -25.24
CA THR A 70 -2.13 -2.35 -24.33
C THR A 70 -2.43 -3.66 -25.05
N ARG A 71 -2.77 -3.62 -26.35
CA ARG A 71 -2.84 -4.83 -27.20
C ARG A 71 -1.46 -5.37 -27.56
N GLN A 72 -0.49 -4.50 -27.78
CA GLN A 72 0.88 -4.86 -28.17
C GLN A 72 1.72 -5.37 -26.98
N TYR A 73 1.48 -4.81 -25.79
CA TYR A 73 2.07 -5.22 -24.53
C TYR A 73 0.94 -5.60 -23.56
N PRO A 74 0.46 -6.85 -23.62
CA PRO A 74 -0.54 -7.33 -22.68
C PRO A 74 -0.03 -7.16 -21.26
N VAL A 75 -0.90 -6.74 -20.34
CA VAL A 75 -0.50 -6.48 -18.95
C VAL A 75 -0.38 -7.79 -18.15
N LEU A 76 0.56 -7.80 -17.22
CA LEU A 76 0.62 -8.74 -16.10
C LEU A 76 0.81 -7.91 -14.83
N TRP A 77 -0.16 -7.99 -13.94
CA TRP A 77 -0.10 -7.27 -12.67
C TRP A 77 0.83 -8.01 -11.71
N VAL A 78 1.61 -7.27 -10.95
CA VAL A 78 2.58 -7.84 -10.00
C VAL A 78 2.37 -7.18 -8.65
N GLN A 79 1.93 -7.97 -7.68
CA GLN A 79 1.87 -7.57 -6.28
C GLN A 79 3.11 -8.12 -5.57
N PRO A 80 4.02 -7.27 -5.06
CA PRO A 80 5.06 -7.70 -4.14
C PRO A 80 4.50 -8.50 -2.97
N GLU A 81 5.17 -9.56 -2.55
CA GLU A 81 4.83 -10.29 -1.32
C GLU A 81 5.23 -9.49 -0.06
N LEU A 82 4.72 -8.26 0.03
CA LEU A 82 4.88 -7.35 1.16
C LEU A 82 3.51 -7.18 1.80
N ASN A 83 3.35 -7.65 3.05
CA ASN A 83 2.15 -7.47 3.86
C ASN A 83 0.85 -8.01 3.22
N ILE A 84 0.94 -9.06 2.40
CA ILE A 84 -0.20 -9.62 1.66
C ILE A 84 -0.08 -11.14 1.51
N THR A 85 -1.21 -11.86 1.55
CA THR A 85 -1.27 -13.30 1.24
C THR A 85 -1.86 -13.57 -0.15
N ARG A 86 -1.63 -14.78 -0.70
CA ARG A 86 -2.23 -15.19 -1.98
C ARG A 86 -3.75 -15.20 -1.92
N GLU A 87 -4.33 -15.54 -0.78
CA GLU A 87 -5.78 -15.52 -0.55
C GLU A 87 -6.31 -14.09 -0.64
N GLN A 88 -5.66 -13.11 -0.01
CA GLN A 88 -6.06 -11.71 -0.09
C GLN A 88 -5.95 -11.14 -1.52
N VAL A 89 -4.92 -11.56 -2.28
CA VAL A 89 -4.83 -11.19 -3.71
C VAL A 89 -5.93 -11.86 -4.53
N ALA A 90 -6.27 -13.12 -4.23
CA ALA A 90 -7.37 -13.80 -4.90
C ALA A 90 -8.72 -13.13 -4.61
N GLU A 91 -8.95 -12.68 -3.37
CA GLU A 91 -10.11 -11.88 -2.96
C GLU A 91 -10.14 -10.54 -3.68
N TYR A 92 -9.01 -9.81 -3.71
CA TYR A 92 -8.87 -8.57 -4.46
C TYR A 92 -9.29 -8.74 -5.94
N GLN A 93 -8.87 -9.82 -6.59
CA GLN A 93 -9.22 -10.09 -7.98
C GLN A 93 -10.68 -10.51 -8.21
N GLN A 94 -11.47 -10.75 -7.15
CA GLN A 94 -12.93 -10.86 -7.27
C GLN A 94 -13.57 -9.48 -7.35
N LEU A 95 -13.01 -8.50 -6.63
CA LEU A 95 -13.48 -7.11 -6.60
C LEU A 95 -13.00 -6.31 -7.81
N PHE A 96 -11.77 -6.60 -8.29
CA PHE A 96 -11.14 -5.96 -9.44
C PHE A 96 -10.81 -6.99 -10.52
N PRO A 97 -11.82 -7.51 -11.24
CA PRO A 97 -11.64 -8.62 -12.19
C PRO A 97 -10.72 -8.27 -13.38
N ASP A 98 -10.63 -6.98 -13.74
CA ASP A 98 -9.73 -6.48 -14.79
C ASP A 98 -8.25 -6.56 -14.39
N MET A 99 -7.96 -6.83 -13.11
CA MET A 99 -6.59 -6.99 -12.58
C MET A 99 -6.10 -8.43 -12.70
N ARG A 100 -6.57 -9.13 -13.73
CA ARG A 100 -6.13 -10.48 -14.11
C ARG A 100 -5.38 -10.43 -15.44
N PRO A 101 -4.32 -11.23 -15.62
CA PRO A 101 -3.68 -12.08 -14.62
C PRO A 101 -2.82 -11.27 -13.64
N MET A 102 -2.62 -11.78 -12.42
CA MET A 102 -1.72 -11.20 -11.42
C MET A 102 -0.77 -12.26 -10.86
N VAL A 103 0.44 -11.84 -10.55
CA VAL A 103 1.46 -12.61 -9.83
C VAL A 103 1.66 -11.98 -8.45
N VAL A 104 1.71 -12.84 -7.42
CA VAL A 104 2.33 -12.48 -6.15
C VAL A 104 3.82 -12.75 -6.30
N ASP A 105 4.64 -11.69 -6.28
CA ASP A 105 6.09 -11.78 -6.44
C ASP A 105 6.71 -12.39 -5.19
N ALA A 106 6.75 -13.72 -5.17
CA ALA A 106 7.18 -14.50 -4.03
C ALA A 106 8.65 -14.19 -3.70
N GLN A 107 8.92 -13.94 -2.42
CA GLN A 107 10.26 -13.57 -1.92
C GLN A 107 10.87 -12.34 -2.63
N LEU A 108 10.03 -11.51 -3.28
CA LEU A 108 10.44 -10.30 -3.98
C LEU A 108 11.44 -10.56 -5.12
N GLN A 109 11.39 -11.74 -5.74
CA GLN A 109 12.36 -12.16 -6.76
C GLN A 109 12.31 -11.27 -8.00
N TRP A 110 11.13 -10.90 -8.49
CA TRP A 110 10.97 -10.03 -9.65
C TRP A 110 11.31 -8.58 -9.31
N MET A 111 10.92 -8.07 -8.14
CA MET A 111 11.34 -6.75 -7.70
C MET A 111 12.87 -6.62 -7.69
N GLN A 112 13.57 -7.61 -7.13
CA GLN A 112 15.04 -7.63 -7.12
C GLN A 112 15.62 -7.77 -8.53
N HIS A 113 15.10 -8.70 -9.33
CA HIS A 113 15.60 -8.95 -10.69
C HIS A 113 15.45 -7.71 -11.58
N PHE A 114 14.30 -7.03 -11.53
CA PHE A 114 14.01 -5.84 -12.33
C PHE A 114 14.41 -4.52 -11.65
N ASN A 115 15.04 -4.56 -10.48
CA ASN A 115 15.43 -3.38 -9.68
C ASN A 115 14.27 -2.41 -9.41
N VAL A 116 13.12 -2.95 -9.03
CA VAL A 116 11.92 -2.18 -8.70
C VAL A 116 11.93 -1.84 -7.21
N TRP A 117 11.83 -0.55 -6.88
CA TRP A 117 11.90 -0.05 -5.50
C TRP A 117 10.77 0.93 -5.14
N SER A 118 9.82 1.11 -6.04
CA SER A 118 8.64 1.94 -5.85
C SER A 118 7.41 1.27 -6.46
N SER A 119 6.24 1.76 -6.08
CA SER A 119 4.96 1.33 -6.60
C SER A 119 4.07 2.58 -6.77
N PRO A 120 3.34 2.73 -7.89
CA PRO A 120 3.37 1.86 -9.07
C PRO A 120 4.68 1.95 -9.87
N TYR A 121 5.05 0.87 -10.55
CA TYR A 121 6.22 0.82 -11.41
C TYR A 121 5.99 -0.07 -12.63
N HIS A 122 6.54 0.32 -13.77
CA HIS A 122 6.28 -0.33 -15.05
C HIS A 122 7.55 -0.91 -15.64
N VAL A 123 7.47 -2.17 -16.09
CA VAL A 123 8.53 -2.83 -16.85
C VAL A 123 7.95 -3.32 -18.16
N LEU A 124 8.59 -2.96 -19.28
CA LEU A 124 8.25 -3.49 -20.60
C LEU A 124 9.31 -4.51 -21.00
N LEU A 125 8.84 -5.70 -21.33
CA LEU A 125 9.69 -6.78 -21.83
C LEU A 125 9.46 -6.98 -23.32
N ARG A 126 10.53 -7.35 -24.02
CA ARG A 126 10.52 -7.84 -25.39
C ARG A 126 11.44 -9.05 -25.50
N GLU A 127 10.88 -10.20 -25.86
CA GLU A 127 11.64 -11.45 -26.01
C GLU A 127 12.46 -11.80 -24.75
N GLY A 128 11.87 -11.60 -23.57
CA GLY A 128 12.53 -11.82 -22.27
C GLY A 128 13.47 -10.70 -21.83
N GLU A 129 13.79 -9.72 -22.67
CA GLU A 129 14.68 -8.61 -22.31
C GLU A 129 13.92 -7.36 -21.86
N VAL A 130 14.49 -6.62 -20.92
CA VAL A 130 13.92 -5.34 -20.44
C VAL A 130 14.14 -4.25 -21.51
N GLU A 131 13.05 -3.83 -22.16
CA GLU A 131 13.03 -2.70 -23.09
C GLU A 131 12.88 -1.36 -22.36
N PHE A 132 12.14 -1.36 -21.24
CA PHE A 132 11.90 -0.18 -20.42
C PHE A 132 11.63 -0.58 -18.97
N ALA A 133 12.06 0.25 -18.03
CA ALA A 133 11.70 0.17 -16.62
C ALA A 133 11.63 1.59 -16.03
N GLY A 134 10.54 1.93 -15.33
CA GLY A 134 10.38 3.25 -14.73
C GLY A 134 8.99 3.50 -14.14
N ASP A 135 8.84 4.65 -13.48
CA ASP A 135 7.54 5.15 -13.04
C ASP A 135 6.64 5.57 -14.22
N TYR A 136 5.41 5.98 -13.91
CA TYR A 136 4.43 6.33 -14.94
C TYR A 136 4.84 7.54 -15.79
N ALA A 137 5.48 8.54 -15.19
CA ALA A 137 5.94 9.72 -15.92
C ALA A 137 7.03 9.33 -16.94
N ALA A 138 7.99 8.50 -16.53
CA ALA A 138 9.01 7.93 -17.40
C ALA A 138 8.41 7.06 -18.50
N LEU A 139 7.38 6.25 -18.19
CA LEU A 139 6.69 5.43 -19.19
C LEU A 139 6.02 6.29 -20.25
N ARG A 140 5.27 7.34 -19.86
CA ARG A 140 4.62 8.25 -20.80
C ARG A 140 5.65 8.93 -21.71
N GLN A 141 6.78 9.35 -21.14
CA GLN A 141 7.88 9.94 -21.91
C GLN A 141 8.48 8.95 -22.90
N HIS A 142 8.74 7.72 -22.48
CA HIS A 142 9.24 6.64 -23.34
C HIS A 142 8.30 6.35 -24.51
N LEU A 143 6.99 6.31 -24.23
CA LEU A 143 5.93 6.12 -25.21
C LEU A 143 5.61 7.38 -26.03
N LYS A 144 6.30 8.51 -25.78
CA LYS A 144 6.09 9.80 -26.43
C LYS A 144 4.64 10.28 -26.35
N LEU A 145 3.98 9.99 -25.24
CA LEU A 145 2.63 10.45 -24.96
C LEU A 145 2.65 11.89 -24.46
N ALA A 146 1.59 12.64 -24.76
CA ALA A 146 1.42 13.97 -24.19
C ALA A 146 1.42 13.89 -22.64
N PRO A 147 2.04 14.85 -21.93
CA PRO A 147 2.01 14.87 -20.48
C PRO A 147 0.57 14.95 -19.98
N LYS A 148 0.25 14.14 -18.97
CA LYS A 148 -1.01 14.16 -18.24
C LYS A 148 -0.70 14.16 -16.75
N VAL A 149 -1.60 14.74 -15.95
CA VAL A 149 -1.53 14.62 -14.49
C VAL A 149 -1.64 13.15 -14.13
N ASP A 150 -0.78 12.70 -13.22
CA ASP A 150 -0.84 11.33 -12.73
C ASP A 150 -2.13 11.16 -11.90
N PRO A 151 -3.05 10.27 -12.33
CA PRO A 151 -4.35 10.13 -11.67
C PRO A 151 -4.24 9.63 -10.23
N ILE A 152 -3.11 9.04 -9.85
CA ILE A 152 -2.84 8.51 -8.52
C ILE A 152 -2.33 9.60 -7.56
N THR A 153 -1.94 10.77 -8.08
CA THR A 153 -1.53 11.93 -7.25
C THR A 153 -2.63 12.98 -7.10
N ALA A 154 -3.81 12.74 -7.66
CA ALA A 154 -4.98 13.62 -7.52
C ALA A 154 -5.87 13.06 -6.41
N ASP A 155 -6.21 13.88 -5.40
CA ASP A 155 -6.94 13.56 -4.15
C ASP A 155 -8.34 12.93 -4.31
N ALA A 156 -8.46 11.81 -5.03
CA ALA A 156 -9.72 11.15 -5.31
C ALA A 156 -9.99 10.04 -4.28
N MET A 157 -10.81 10.36 -3.27
CA MET A 157 -11.40 9.34 -2.40
C MET A 157 -12.33 8.44 -3.23
N PRO A 158 -12.30 7.11 -3.05
CA PRO A 158 -13.17 6.18 -3.77
C PRO A 158 -14.55 6.12 -3.11
N THR A 159 -15.57 5.97 -3.94
CA THR A 159 -16.93 5.60 -3.52
C THR A 159 -17.02 4.08 -3.48
N ALA A 160 -17.20 3.50 -2.29
CA ALA A 160 -17.43 2.07 -2.14
C ALA A 160 -18.84 1.70 -2.59
N ASP A 161 -18.98 0.91 -3.66
CA ASP A 161 -20.20 0.17 -3.93
C ASP A 161 -20.25 -1.08 -3.04
N THR A 162 -21.42 -1.34 -2.44
CA THR A 162 -21.64 -2.49 -1.54
C THR A 162 -21.87 -3.76 -2.36
N ILE A 163 -21.13 -4.83 -2.06
CA ILE A 163 -21.32 -6.17 -2.66
C ILE A 163 -21.82 -7.14 -1.58
N GLU A 164 -22.92 -7.85 -1.89
CA GLU A 164 -23.48 -8.89 -1.01
C GLU A 164 -22.50 -10.05 -0.81
N GLY A 165 -22.23 -10.40 0.45
CA GLY A 165 -21.51 -11.62 0.84
C GLY A 165 -20.10 -11.43 1.40
N PHE A 166 -19.60 -10.19 1.46
CA PHE A 166 -18.34 -9.83 2.13
C PHE A 166 -18.59 -8.64 3.05
N ASP A 167 -18.43 -8.83 4.37
CA ASP A 167 -18.57 -7.77 5.38
C ASP A 167 -17.25 -6.97 5.51
N TYR A 168 -16.67 -6.58 4.36
CA TYR A 168 -15.62 -5.56 4.30
C TYR A 168 -16.32 -4.22 4.15
N HIS A 169 -16.70 -3.64 5.28
CA HIS A 169 -17.21 -2.28 5.31
C HIS A 169 -16.05 -1.30 5.47
N TYR A 170 -15.74 -0.58 4.39
CA TYR A 170 -15.02 0.68 4.53
C TYR A 170 -15.94 1.64 5.28
N VAL A 171 -15.82 1.65 6.60
CA VAL A 171 -16.72 2.37 7.49
C VAL A 171 -16.57 3.89 7.22
N GLN A 172 -17.66 4.54 6.80
CA GLN A 172 -17.71 5.97 6.50
C GLN A 172 -18.22 6.78 7.69
N ALA A 173 -18.08 8.11 7.64
CA ALA A 173 -18.71 8.98 8.62
C ALA A 173 -20.24 8.76 8.63
N GLY A 174 -20.81 8.55 9.81
CA GLY A 174 -22.22 8.21 10.03
C GLY A 174 -22.51 6.72 10.18
N ASP A 175 -21.60 5.84 9.75
CA ASP A 175 -21.76 4.40 9.91
C ASP A 175 -21.59 3.98 11.37
N THR A 176 -22.17 2.83 11.74
CA THR A 176 -21.98 2.25 13.07
C THR A 176 -20.55 1.72 13.19
N ALA A 177 -19.83 2.15 14.22
CA ALA A 177 -18.51 1.61 14.56
C ALA A 177 -18.61 0.11 14.89
N PRO A 178 -17.61 -0.69 14.49
CA PRO A 178 -17.54 -2.09 14.90
C PRO A 178 -17.62 -2.26 16.41
N SER A 179 -18.57 -3.05 16.88
CA SER A 179 -18.63 -3.49 18.27
C SER A 179 -17.74 -4.72 18.46
N ALA A 180 -16.81 -4.66 19.41
CA ALA A 180 -16.01 -5.80 19.83
C ALA A 180 -15.66 -5.71 21.31
N VAL A 181 -15.47 -6.86 21.94
CA VAL A 181 -14.79 -6.94 23.24
C VAL A 181 -13.34 -7.26 22.95
N VAL A 182 -12.45 -6.33 23.28
CA VAL A 182 -11.01 -6.41 23.02
C VAL A 182 -10.26 -6.58 24.33
N THR A 183 -9.05 -7.13 24.26
CA THR A 183 -8.14 -7.23 25.42
C THR A 183 -6.88 -6.44 25.11
N THR A 184 -6.51 -5.52 25.98
CA THR A 184 -5.29 -4.72 25.83
C THR A 184 -4.05 -5.56 26.13
N MET A 185 -2.89 -5.07 25.73
CA MET A 185 -1.57 -5.67 26.01
C MET A 185 -1.29 -5.79 27.52
N THR A 186 -1.95 -4.98 28.35
CA THR A 186 -1.88 -5.05 29.82
C THR A 186 -2.92 -6.00 30.44
N GLY A 187 -3.77 -6.63 29.62
CA GLY A 187 -4.78 -7.59 30.04
C GLY A 187 -6.15 -6.99 30.40
N GLU A 188 -6.34 -5.68 30.21
CA GLU A 188 -7.63 -5.03 30.43
C GLU A 188 -8.62 -5.42 29.33
N LYS A 189 -9.86 -5.76 29.71
CA LYS A 189 -10.94 -6.04 28.76
C LYS A 189 -11.77 -4.79 28.52
N ILE A 190 -11.93 -4.40 27.27
CA ILE A 190 -12.69 -3.23 26.85
C ILE A 190 -13.82 -3.69 25.93
N ASP A 191 -15.06 -3.37 26.30
CA ASP A 191 -16.20 -3.43 25.38
C ASP A 191 -16.27 -2.10 24.63
N LEU A 192 -16.02 -2.10 23.32
CA LEU A 192 -15.85 -0.86 22.55
C LEU A 192 -17.12 0.00 22.56
N ALA A 193 -18.30 -0.60 22.44
CA ALA A 193 -19.57 0.12 22.43
C ALA A 193 -19.79 0.87 23.75
N SER A 194 -19.53 0.20 24.88
CA SER A 194 -19.61 0.80 26.21
C SER A 194 -18.52 1.85 26.43
N TRP A 195 -17.32 1.61 25.88
CA TRP A 195 -16.18 2.51 26.02
C TRP A 195 -16.42 3.86 25.32
N TYR A 196 -17.01 3.88 24.11
CA TYR A 196 -17.38 5.13 23.44
C TYR A 196 -18.36 5.96 24.27
N GLN A 197 -19.40 5.33 24.82
CA GLN A 197 -20.40 6.01 25.65
C GLN A 197 -19.78 6.64 26.91
N GLN A 198 -18.90 5.88 27.59
CA GLN A 198 -18.25 6.33 28.83
C GLN A 198 -17.28 7.49 28.60
N ASN A 199 -16.63 7.53 27.44
CA ASN A 199 -15.66 8.57 27.08
C ASN A 199 -16.28 9.73 26.29
N GLN A 200 -17.60 9.75 26.10
CA GLN A 200 -18.32 10.71 25.26
C GLN A 200 -17.78 10.76 23.82
N GLY A 201 -17.47 9.59 23.28
CA GLY A 201 -16.75 9.37 22.02
C GLY A 201 -15.40 8.70 22.27
N GLY A 202 -14.63 8.48 21.21
CA GLY A 202 -13.31 7.87 21.32
C GLY A 202 -12.48 7.99 20.06
N ARG A 203 -11.16 8.12 20.24
CA ARG A 203 -10.18 8.17 19.14
C ARG A 203 -9.37 6.88 19.14
N ILE A 204 -9.50 6.10 18.08
CA ILE A 204 -8.78 4.86 17.89
C ILE A 204 -7.63 5.12 16.94
N VAL A 205 -6.39 4.92 17.40
CA VAL A 205 -5.19 5.07 16.59
C VAL A 205 -4.64 3.71 16.20
N PHE A 206 -4.58 3.46 14.91
CA PHE A 206 -4.01 2.28 14.30
C PHE A 206 -2.53 2.51 14.02
N LEU A 207 -1.68 1.63 14.55
CA LEU A 207 -0.23 1.79 14.60
C LEU A 207 0.49 0.57 14.04
N ASP A 208 1.71 0.82 13.59
CA ASP A 208 2.66 -0.19 13.16
C ASP A 208 4.03 0.10 13.80
N SER A 209 4.63 -0.94 14.37
CA SER A 209 5.93 -0.88 15.04
C SER A 209 7.14 -0.80 14.09
N LEU A 210 6.91 -0.86 12.78
CA LEU A 210 7.98 -0.71 11.78
C LEU A 210 8.51 0.72 11.65
N CYS A 211 7.86 1.71 12.24
CA CYS A 211 8.36 3.08 12.19
C CYS A 211 9.58 3.32 13.12
N PRO A 212 10.70 3.93 12.65
CA PRO A 212 10.93 4.43 11.29
C PRO A 212 11.42 3.36 10.31
N MET A 213 10.82 3.33 9.11
CA MET A 213 11.41 2.71 7.93
C MET A 213 11.61 3.76 6.83
N PRO A 214 12.59 3.56 5.92
CA PRO A 214 12.89 4.52 4.84
C PRO A 214 11.68 4.94 3.98
N HIS A 215 10.64 4.11 3.89
CA HIS A 215 9.42 4.37 3.14
C HIS A 215 8.28 5.01 3.95
N PHE A 216 8.48 5.30 5.25
CA PHE A 216 7.54 6.06 6.09
C PHE A 216 8.15 7.41 6.51
N PRO A 217 8.36 8.35 5.55
CA PRO A 217 8.95 9.64 5.88
C PRO A 217 8.02 10.42 6.83
N GLY A 218 8.59 11.06 7.85
CA GLY A 218 7.83 11.89 8.80
C GLY A 218 7.13 11.11 9.93
N CYS A 219 7.07 9.78 9.86
CA CYS A 219 6.35 8.98 10.86
C CYS A 219 6.84 9.20 12.30
N GLU A 220 8.16 9.33 12.54
CA GLU A 220 8.66 9.63 13.91
C GLU A 220 8.14 10.97 14.45
N GLN A 221 7.99 11.97 13.57
CA GLN A 221 7.47 13.28 13.96
C GLN A 221 5.98 13.18 14.32
N GLU A 222 5.20 12.43 13.55
CA GLU A 222 3.77 12.19 13.85
C GLU A 222 3.60 11.46 15.19
N LEU A 223 4.42 10.44 15.46
CA LEU A 223 4.39 9.72 16.74
C LEU A 223 4.80 10.61 17.92
N GLN A 224 5.77 11.51 17.73
CA GLN A 224 6.12 12.51 18.73
C GLN A 224 4.96 13.48 19.01
N GLN A 225 4.27 13.96 17.97
CA GLN A 225 3.09 14.81 18.12
C GLN A 225 1.94 14.08 18.82
N LEU A 226 1.74 12.79 18.50
CA LEU A 226 0.77 11.94 19.18
C LEU A 226 1.11 11.80 20.67
N SER A 227 2.36 11.51 21.02
CA SER A 227 2.81 11.47 22.43
C SER A 227 2.48 12.76 23.18
N GLN A 228 2.75 13.92 22.57
CA GLN A 228 2.40 15.22 23.17
C GLN A 228 0.89 15.39 23.32
N THR A 229 0.10 14.96 22.34
CA THR A 229 -1.36 15.02 22.38
C THR A 229 -1.92 14.14 23.50
N LEU A 230 -1.44 12.91 23.63
CA LEU A 230 -1.86 11.98 24.67
C LEU A 230 -1.61 12.52 26.08
N LYS A 231 -0.50 13.24 26.30
CA LYS A 231 -0.18 13.86 27.60
C LYS A 231 -1.13 14.96 28.04
N HIS A 232 -1.78 15.64 27.08
CA HIS A 232 -2.66 16.79 27.34
C HIS A 232 -4.14 16.50 27.05
N SER A 233 -4.45 15.32 26.52
CA SER A 233 -5.80 14.92 26.15
C SER A 233 -6.57 14.41 27.37
N SER A 234 -7.78 14.91 27.57
CA SER A 234 -8.79 14.31 28.44
C SER A 234 -9.75 13.38 27.68
N GLN A 235 -9.61 13.27 26.36
CA GLN A 235 -10.41 12.38 25.51
C GLN A 235 -9.90 10.95 25.60
N GLY A 236 -10.81 9.98 25.45
CA GLY A 236 -10.46 8.55 25.42
C GLY A 236 -9.70 8.19 24.14
N TRP A 237 -8.46 7.73 24.30
CA TRP A 237 -7.65 7.17 23.22
C TRP A 237 -7.46 5.66 23.40
N LEU A 238 -7.54 4.93 22.29
CA LEU A 238 -7.24 3.50 22.23
C LEU A 238 -6.27 3.25 21.08
N GLY A 239 -5.15 2.59 21.35
CA GLY A 239 -4.23 2.12 20.33
C GLY A 239 -4.64 0.74 19.81
N VAL A 240 -4.48 0.52 18.52
CA VAL A 240 -4.53 -0.81 17.89
C VAL A 240 -3.20 -1.01 17.18
N MET A 241 -2.39 -1.91 17.69
CA MET A 241 -1.08 -2.23 17.12
C MET A 241 -1.20 -3.41 16.16
N ASN A 242 -0.67 -3.26 14.95
CA ASN A 242 -0.56 -4.37 14.01
C ASN A 242 0.40 -5.43 14.57
N GLY A 243 -0.09 -6.66 14.75
CA GLY A 243 0.68 -7.79 15.25
C GLY A 243 1.01 -8.85 14.21
N PHE A 244 0.81 -8.55 12.91
CA PHE A 244 0.88 -9.54 11.84
C PHE A 244 2.30 -10.06 11.57
N TYR A 245 3.31 -9.19 11.63
CA TYR A 245 4.73 -9.53 11.34
C TYR A 245 5.69 -9.20 12.47
N VAL A 246 5.18 -8.67 13.59
CA VAL A 246 5.96 -8.40 14.80
C VAL A 246 5.40 -9.18 15.98
N SER A 247 6.22 -9.40 16.99
CA SER A 247 5.79 -9.95 18.25
C SER A 247 5.35 -8.84 19.21
N GLN A 248 4.61 -9.21 20.26
CA GLN A 248 4.10 -8.25 21.25
C GLN A 248 5.23 -7.48 21.96
N ASP A 249 6.39 -8.11 22.22
CA ASP A 249 7.55 -7.46 22.83
C ASP A 249 8.15 -6.35 21.97
N ILE A 250 8.14 -6.51 20.64
CA ILE A 250 8.56 -5.46 19.69
C ILE A 250 7.58 -4.28 19.73
N ALA A 251 6.27 -4.57 19.77
CA ALA A 251 5.25 -3.56 19.94
C ALA A 251 5.40 -2.79 21.28
N GLU A 252 5.71 -3.48 22.38
CA GLU A 252 5.94 -2.86 23.69
C GLU A 252 7.17 -1.93 23.65
N ALA A 253 8.28 -2.40 23.08
CA ALA A 253 9.48 -1.59 22.91
C ALA A 253 9.23 -0.35 22.05
N PHE A 254 8.40 -0.47 21.01
CA PHE A 254 7.99 0.64 20.16
C PHE A 254 7.18 1.68 20.95
N LEU A 255 6.16 1.26 21.71
CA LEU A 255 5.35 2.17 22.53
C LEU A 255 6.20 2.92 23.56
N GLN A 256 7.17 2.24 24.17
CA GLN A 256 8.12 2.84 25.10
C GLN A 256 9.04 3.85 24.41
N ARG A 257 9.59 3.50 23.24
CA ARG A 257 10.49 4.37 22.48
C ARG A 257 9.85 5.72 22.15
N PHE A 258 8.57 5.70 21.76
CA PHE A 258 7.84 6.91 21.37
C PHE A 258 7.01 7.54 22.49
N ASP A 259 7.13 7.02 23.72
CA ASP A 259 6.42 7.51 24.90
C ASP A 259 4.90 7.64 24.66
N LEU A 260 4.32 6.59 24.09
CA LEU A 260 2.89 6.51 23.77
C LEU A 260 2.12 5.92 24.95
N SER A 261 1.59 6.82 25.78
CA SER A 261 0.84 6.47 27.00
C SER A 261 -0.66 6.37 26.72
N LEU A 262 -1.11 5.19 26.27
CA LEU A 262 -2.52 4.86 26.04
C LEU A 262 -2.75 3.35 26.19
N PRO A 263 -3.98 2.88 26.45
CA PRO A 263 -4.32 1.47 26.31
C PRO A 263 -4.11 1.02 24.87
N VAL A 264 -3.46 -0.12 24.66
CA VAL A 264 -3.18 -0.65 23.31
C VAL A 264 -3.66 -2.09 23.20
N VAL A 265 -4.39 -2.41 22.13
CA VAL A 265 -4.73 -3.78 21.73
C VAL A 265 -3.68 -4.26 20.73
N PHE A 266 -3.13 -5.45 20.96
CA PHE A 266 -2.25 -6.11 19.98
C PHE A 266 -3.10 -6.94 19.02
N ASP A 267 -3.30 -6.44 17.80
CA ASP A 267 -4.17 -7.06 16.80
C ASP A 267 -3.41 -8.10 15.98
N GLN A 268 -3.13 -9.24 16.62
CA GLN A 268 -2.28 -10.30 16.07
C GLN A 268 -2.74 -10.80 14.68
N ASN A 269 -4.03 -10.77 14.40
CA ASN A 269 -4.63 -11.32 13.18
C ASN A 269 -5.32 -10.24 12.33
N ASN A 270 -4.99 -8.96 12.51
CA ASN A 270 -5.61 -7.82 11.81
C ASN A 270 -7.16 -7.80 11.85
N GLN A 271 -7.76 -8.32 12.92
CA GLN A 271 -9.22 -8.38 13.05
C GLN A 271 -9.84 -7.00 13.24
N LEU A 272 -9.21 -6.13 14.03
CA LEU A 272 -9.68 -4.76 14.22
C LEU A 272 -9.32 -3.90 13.01
N PHE A 273 -8.12 -4.05 12.45
CA PHE A 273 -7.78 -3.40 11.18
C PHE A 273 -8.82 -3.69 10.09
N GLY A 274 -9.16 -4.97 9.89
CA GLY A 274 -10.17 -5.39 8.92
C GLY A 274 -11.57 -4.85 9.23
N ARG A 275 -12.02 -4.93 10.48
CA ARG A 275 -13.36 -4.45 10.89
C ARG A 275 -13.56 -2.95 10.71
N PHE A 276 -12.52 -2.15 10.91
CA PHE A 276 -12.57 -0.71 10.68
C PHE A 276 -12.21 -0.31 9.24
N GLY A 277 -11.84 -1.28 8.40
CA GLY A 277 -11.38 -1.03 7.04
C GLY A 277 -10.16 -0.11 7.00
N VAL A 278 -9.23 -0.25 7.95
CA VAL A 278 -7.99 0.54 8.01
C VAL A 278 -6.89 -0.22 7.27
N LEU A 279 -6.26 0.45 6.30
CA LEU A 279 -5.24 -0.13 5.42
C LEU A 279 -3.88 0.56 5.53
N SER A 280 -3.80 1.66 6.29
CA SER A 280 -2.60 2.47 6.44
C SER A 280 -2.35 2.79 7.91
N THR A 281 -1.09 2.98 8.27
CA THR A 281 -0.66 3.41 9.60
C THR A 281 0.40 4.50 9.49
N PRO A 282 0.46 5.46 10.43
CA PRO A 282 -0.48 5.66 11.52
C PRO A 282 -1.80 6.31 11.04
N TYR A 283 -2.94 5.84 11.57
CA TYR A 283 -4.26 6.28 11.12
C TYR A 283 -5.22 6.39 12.29
N VAL A 284 -6.12 7.37 12.26
CA VAL A 284 -7.06 7.65 13.35
C VAL A 284 -8.49 7.49 12.85
N VAL A 285 -9.29 6.78 13.64
CA VAL A 285 -10.74 6.71 13.51
C VAL A 285 -11.37 7.33 14.75
N GLU A 286 -12.26 8.29 14.54
CA GLU A 286 -13.01 8.97 15.59
C GLU A 286 -14.45 8.46 15.59
N VAL A 287 -14.91 8.07 16.77
CA VAL A 287 -16.24 7.52 17.00
C VAL A 287 -16.94 8.42 18.03
N ASP A 288 -18.20 8.76 17.79
CA ASP A 288 -19.00 9.53 18.73
C ASP A 288 -19.55 8.67 19.89
N ALA A 289 -20.23 9.31 20.83
CA ALA A 289 -20.77 8.63 22.01
C ALA A 289 -21.86 7.59 21.67
N ASP A 290 -22.54 7.72 20.53
CA ASP A 290 -23.58 6.79 20.07
C ASP A 290 -22.99 5.60 19.29
N GLY A 291 -21.66 5.56 19.15
CA GLY A 291 -20.96 4.52 18.41
C GLY A 291 -21.04 4.70 16.91
N LYS A 292 -21.19 5.94 16.42
CA LYS A 292 -21.11 6.27 14.99
C LYS A 292 -19.75 6.82 14.65
N LEU A 293 -19.22 6.48 13.48
CA LEU A 293 -17.99 7.11 12.99
C LEU A 293 -18.25 8.59 12.75
N ALA A 294 -17.48 9.44 13.39
CA ALA A 294 -17.50 10.88 13.16
C ALA A 294 -16.52 11.25 12.03
N GLN A 295 -15.31 10.70 12.09
CA GLN A 295 -14.21 11.05 11.19
C GLN A 295 -13.19 9.92 11.08
N ARG A 296 -12.45 9.88 9.98
CA ARG A 296 -11.30 8.98 9.78
C ARG A 296 -10.25 9.63 8.89
N GLN A 297 -8.98 9.55 9.26
CA GLN A 297 -7.90 10.25 8.57
C GLN A 297 -6.51 9.73 8.95
N SER A 298 -5.47 10.09 8.20
CA SER A 298 -4.08 9.83 8.61
C SER A 298 -3.77 10.56 9.92
N LEU A 299 -2.83 10.04 10.71
CA LEU A 299 -2.45 10.69 11.96
C LEU A 299 -1.96 12.13 11.73
N ALA A 300 -1.16 12.37 10.69
CA ALA A 300 -0.73 13.71 10.28
C ALA A 300 -1.88 14.72 10.09
N ALA A 301 -3.04 14.30 9.58
CA ALA A 301 -4.20 15.17 9.40
C ALA A 301 -5.03 15.36 10.68
N SER A 302 -4.70 14.61 11.74
CA SER A 302 -5.47 14.48 12.98
C SER A 302 -4.89 15.21 14.18
N LEU A 303 -3.65 15.70 14.05
CA LEU A 303 -2.86 16.39 15.07
C LEU A 303 -2.64 17.85 14.65
#